data_AF-A0A060ZA99-F1
#
_entry.id   AF-A0A060ZA99-F1
#
_cell.length_a   1.000
_cell.length_b   1.000
_cell.length_c   1.000
_cell.angle_alpha   90.00
_cell.angle_beta   90.00
_cell.angle_gamma   90.00
#
_symmetry.space_group_name_H-M   'P 1'
#
loop_
_entity.id
_entity.type
_entity.pdbx_description
1 polymer ?
#
loop_
_entity_poly.entity_id
_entity_poly.type
_entity_poly.pdbx_seq_one_letter_code
_entity_poly.pdbx_strand_id
1 'polypeptide(L)'
;MYQDWKEKYIHPNYTRIFTENYLEEPCPDVFWFPVFTERACDELVEEMEHYGSWSGGNHEDKRITGGYETVPTDDIHMKQIGYDKEWLHFIREFISPVTLKSSPDTTPRAMQ
;
A
#
# COMPACT_ATOMS: atom_id res chain seq x y z
N MET A 1 8.56 1.87 -20.12
CA MET A 1 8.28 2.77 -18.99
C MET A 1 7.33 2.17 -17.96
N TYR A 2 6.05 1.90 -18.29
CA TYR A 2 5.12 1.32 -17.31
C TYR A 2 5.39 -0.17 -17.01
N GLN A 3 5.75 -0.93 -18.04
CA GLN A 3 6.09 -2.35 -17.92
C GLN A 3 7.36 -2.57 -17.08
N ASP A 4 8.40 -1.76 -17.31
CA ASP A 4 9.66 -1.83 -16.56
C ASP A 4 9.46 -1.56 -15.06
N TRP A 5 8.57 -0.62 -14.71
CA TRP A 5 8.22 -0.34 -13.31
C TRP A 5 7.51 -1.53 -12.66
N LYS A 6 6.52 -2.11 -13.36
CA LYS A 6 5.80 -3.31 -12.92
C LYS A 6 6.76 -4.48 -12.66
N GLU A 7 7.66 -4.76 -13.60
CA GLU A 7 8.63 -5.85 -13.49
C GLU A 7 9.66 -5.62 -12.37
N LYS A 8 10.02 -4.35 -12.13
CA LYS A 8 10.97 -3.99 -11.07
C LYS A 8 10.34 -4.13 -9.67
N TYR A 9 9.09 -3.71 -9.51
CA TYR A 9 8.52 -3.46 -8.18
C TYR A 9 7.36 -4.36 -7.79
N ILE A 10 6.62 -4.96 -8.73
CA ILE A 10 5.50 -5.85 -8.41
C ILE A 10 6.00 -7.28 -8.30
N HIS A 11 5.56 -7.97 -7.25
CA HIS A 11 5.99 -9.34 -6.97
C HIS A 11 5.68 -10.26 -8.16
N PRO A 12 6.62 -11.12 -8.60
CA PRO A 12 6.42 -11.97 -9.78
C PRO A 12 5.22 -12.92 -9.67
N ASN A 13 4.87 -13.34 -8.45
CA ASN A 13 3.69 -14.16 -8.18
C ASN A 13 2.36 -13.39 -8.08
N TYR A 14 2.35 -12.05 -8.21
CA TYR A 14 1.13 -11.26 -8.10
C TYR A 14 0.04 -11.73 -9.09
N THR A 15 0.41 -12.03 -10.34
CA THR A 15 -0.53 -12.49 -11.37
C THR A 15 -1.17 -13.85 -11.05
N ARG A 16 -0.49 -14.68 -10.25
CA ARG A 16 -0.98 -16.00 -9.81
C ARG A 16 -2.22 -15.90 -8.92
N ILE A 17 -2.45 -14.74 -8.31
CA ILE A 17 -3.72 -14.45 -7.64
C ILE A 17 -4.86 -14.68 -8.63
N PHE A 18 -4.79 -14.13 -9.84
CA PHE A 18 -5.90 -14.18 -10.80
C PHE A 18 -5.94 -15.47 -11.63
N THR A 19 -4.79 -16.10 -11.88
CA THR A 19 -4.71 -17.31 -12.73
C THR A 19 -4.82 -18.62 -11.96
N GLU A 20 -4.27 -18.67 -10.73
CA GLU A 20 -4.13 -19.90 -9.93
C GLU A 20 -4.88 -19.82 -8.60
N ASN A 21 -5.60 -18.73 -8.35
CA ASN A 21 -6.22 -18.46 -7.05
C ASN A 21 -5.23 -18.48 -5.87
N TYR A 22 -4.01 -17.96 -6.11
CA TYR A 22 -2.96 -17.83 -5.09
C TYR A 22 -3.27 -16.70 -4.10
N LEU A 23 -4.24 -16.94 -3.22
CA LEU A 23 -4.72 -16.03 -2.19
C LEU A 23 -4.94 -16.84 -0.91
N GLU A 24 -4.25 -16.47 0.16
CA GLU A 24 -4.37 -17.14 1.47
C GLU A 24 -5.37 -16.39 2.36
N GLU A 25 -6.07 -17.11 3.24
CA GLU A 25 -7.01 -16.52 4.20
C GLU A 25 -6.65 -16.99 5.62
N PRO A 26 -5.66 -16.34 6.28
CA PRO A 26 -5.23 -16.73 7.62
C PRO A 26 -6.33 -16.64 8.69
N CYS A 27 -7.32 -15.77 8.51
CA CYS A 27 -8.53 -15.72 9.33
C CYS A 27 -9.70 -15.15 8.51
N PRO A 28 -10.96 -15.35 8.97
CA PRO A 28 -12.14 -14.97 8.20
C PRO A 28 -12.09 -13.52 7.72
N ASP A 29 -12.30 -13.32 6.42
CA ASP A 29 -12.29 -12.02 5.74
C ASP A 29 -10.93 -11.28 5.76
N VAL A 30 -9.83 -11.98 6.06
CA VAL A 30 -8.46 -11.44 5.99
C VAL A 30 -7.68 -12.18 4.93
N PHE A 31 -7.35 -11.50 3.84
CA PHE A 31 -6.67 -12.09 2.69
C PHE A 31 -5.18 -11.70 2.66
N TRP A 32 -4.33 -12.67 2.34
CA TRP A 32 -2.89 -12.52 2.24
C TRP A 32 -2.38 -12.94 0.86
N PHE A 33 -1.66 -12.05 0.20
CA PHE A 33 -1.07 -12.27 -1.11
C PHE A 33 0.22 -11.45 -1.27
N PRO A 34 1.14 -11.87 -2.15
CA PRO A 34 2.34 -11.10 -2.43
C PRO A 34 2.02 -9.94 -3.39
N VAL A 35 2.59 -8.77 -3.14
CA VAL A 35 2.34 -7.56 -3.97
C VAL A 35 3.61 -6.86 -4.42
N PHE A 36 4.56 -6.61 -3.52
CA PHE A 36 5.81 -5.92 -3.82
C PHE A 36 7.00 -6.88 -3.90
N THR A 37 8.01 -6.55 -4.70
CA THR A 37 9.33 -7.18 -4.65
C THR A 37 10.10 -6.71 -3.41
N GLU A 38 11.12 -7.46 -2.97
CA GLU A 38 12.02 -7.02 -1.89
C GLU A 38 12.64 -5.65 -2.20
N ARG A 39 13.05 -5.45 -3.45
CA ARG A 39 13.58 -4.17 -3.92
C ARG A 39 12.60 -3.00 -3.76
N ALA A 40 11.31 -3.22 -4.00
CA ALA A 40 10.30 -2.18 -3.79
C ALA A 40 10.19 -1.84 -2.30
N CYS A 41 10.23 -2.84 -1.43
CA CYS A 41 10.22 -2.66 0.02
C CYS A 41 11.46 -1.88 0.48
N ASP A 42 12.66 -2.28 0.04
CA ASP A 42 13.92 -1.63 0.40
C ASP A 42 13.95 -0.16 -0.05
N GLU A 43 13.67 0.11 -1.33
CA GLU A 43 13.68 1.48 -1.87
C GLU A 43 12.58 2.36 -1.21
N LEU A 44 11.43 1.78 -0.81
CA LEU A 44 10.39 2.52 -0.09
C LEU A 44 10.83 2.88 1.33
N VAL A 45 11.46 1.95 2.06
CA VAL A 45 12.01 2.21 3.40
C VAL A 45 13.12 3.25 3.31
N GLU A 46 14.03 3.12 2.33
CA GLU A 46 15.11 4.09 2.11
C GLU A 46 14.57 5.51 1.89
N GLU A 47 13.49 5.68 1.12
CA GLU A 47 12.88 6.99 0.91
C GLU A 47 12.29 7.58 2.21
N MET A 48 11.61 6.76 3.01
CA MET A 48 11.04 7.19 4.28
C MET A 48 12.14 7.62 5.26
N GLU A 49 13.21 6.84 5.35
CA GLU A 49 14.38 7.16 6.18
C GLU A 49 15.15 8.38 5.65
N HIS A 50 15.20 8.56 4.33
CA HIS A 50 15.80 9.75 3.72
C HIS A 50 15.04 11.03 4.07
N TYR A 51 13.70 10.98 4.09
CA TYR A 51 12.87 12.08 4.57
C TYR A 51 13.07 12.32 6.07
N GLY A 52 13.11 11.25 6.87
CA GLY A 52 13.58 11.24 8.26
C GLY A 52 12.70 11.98 9.28
N SER A 53 11.62 12.64 8.86
CA SER A 53 10.72 13.39 9.74
C SER A 53 9.51 12.55 10.18
N TRP A 54 9.79 11.49 10.92
CA TRP A 54 8.81 10.60 11.56
C TRP A 54 7.91 11.32 12.59
N SER A 55 6.72 10.79 12.86
CA SER A 55 5.72 11.42 13.76
C SER A 55 6.15 11.45 15.22
N GLY A 56 7.06 10.54 15.62
CA GLY A 56 7.49 10.33 16.99
C GLY A 56 6.49 9.57 17.86
N GLY A 57 5.43 8.99 17.27
CA GLY A 57 4.46 8.12 17.97
C GLY A 57 3.67 8.83 19.07
N ASN A 58 3.43 10.13 18.94
CA ASN A 58 2.66 10.92 19.90
C ASN A 58 1.23 11.13 19.43
N HIS A 59 0.30 11.24 20.37
CA HIS A 59 -1.10 11.57 20.05
C HIS A 59 -1.24 12.93 19.37
N GLU A 60 -0.34 13.88 19.63
CA GLU A 60 -0.38 15.18 18.95
C GLU A 60 0.50 15.15 17.70
N ASP A 61 -0.13 15.14 16.53
CA ASP A 61 0.56 15.28 15.24
C ASP A 61 0.05 16.50 14.47
N LYS A 62 0.89 17.54 14.44
CA LYS A 62 0.59 18.82 13.75
C LYS A 62 0.61 18.72 12.23
N ARG A 63 1.07 17.59 11.67
CA ARG A 63 1.20 17.34 10.23
C ARG A 63 -0.14 16.88 9.61
N ILE A 64 -1.06 16.38 10.43
CA ILE A 64 -2.38 15.90 10.00
C ILE A 64 -3.50 16.89 10.35
N THR A 65 -4.56 16.89 9.54
CA THR A 65 -5.73 17.75 9.76
C THR A 65 -6.45 17.37 11.05
N GLY A 66 -6.39 18.23 12.06
CA GLY A 66 -7.03 18.02 13.37
C GLY A 66 -6.04 17.86 14.52
N GLY A 67 -4.75 17.63 14.25
CA GLY A 67 -3.70 17.70 15.25
C GLY A 67 -3.63 16.54 16.26
N TYR A 68 -4.50 15.52 16.13
CA TYR A 68 -4.64 14.46 17.12
C TYR A 68 -4.89 13.08 16.50
N GLU A 69 -4.07 12.10 16.86
CA GLU A 69 -4.23 10.68 16.53
C GLU A 69 -4.83 9.91 17.70
N THR A 70 -5.92 9.18 17.46
CA THR A 70 -6.55 8.34 18.50
C THR A 70 -5.70 7.13 18.86
N VAL A 71 -4.93 6.62 17.89
CA VAL A 71 -3.97 5.53 18.07
C VAL A 71 -2.67 6.00 17.40
N PRO A 72 -1.69 6.47 18.19
CA PRO A 72 -0.50 7.10 17.63
C PRO A 72 0.43 6.04 17.06
N THR A 73 0.93 6.30 15.86
CA THR A 73 1.90 5.46 15.16
C THR A 73 3.13 6.29 14.83
N ASP A 74 4.31 5.68 14.78
CA ASP A 74 5.52 6.37 14.33
C ASP A 74 5.66 6.23 12.81
N ASP A 75 5.18 7.22 12.06
CA ASP A 75 4.98 7.09 10.62
C ASP A 75 5.25 8.37 9.79
N ILE A 76 5.26 8.16 8.48
CA ILE A 76 5.34 9.18 7.43
C ILE A 76 4.23 8.88 6.41
N HIS A 77 3.36 9.85 6.16
CA HIS A 77 2.35 9.73 5.11
C HIS A 77 2.96 9.95 3.72
N MET A 78 2.50 9.21 2.71
CA MET A 78 2.92 9.36 1.30
C MET A 78 2.82 10.79 0.78
N LYS A 79 1.85 11.56 1.28
CA LYS A 79 1.67 12.99 0.93
C LYS A 79 2.83 13.86 1.40
N GLN A 80 3.49 13.53 2.51
CA GLN A 80 4.62 14.29 3.06
C GLN A 80 5.86 14.20 2.17
N ILE A 81 6.02 13.08 1.46
CA ILE A 81 7.10 12.84 0.50
C ILE A 81 6.67 13.02 -0.96
N GLY A 82 5.44 13.48 -1.21
CA GLY A 82 4.93 13.75 -2.55
C GLY A 82 4.59 12.53 -3.41
N TYR A 83 4.41 11.35 -2.80
CA TYR A 83 4.04 10.10 -3.47
C TYR A 83 2.55 9.73 -3.38
N ASP A 84 1.68 10.65 -2.94
CA ASP A 84 0.27 10.36 -2.76
C ASP A 84 -0.43 9.94 -4.07
N LYS A 85 -0.06 10.54 -5.21
CA LYS A 85 -0.64 10.20 -6.52
C LYS A 85 -0.17 8.84 -7.03
N GLU A 86 1.12 8.55 -6.89
CA GLU A 86 1.75 7.29 -7.28
C GLU A 86 1.19 6.15 -6.43
N TRP A 87 1.04 6.38 -5.12
CA TRP A 87 0.45 5.41 -4.20
C TRP A 87 -1.03 5.14 -4.51
N LEU A 88 -1.82 6.19 -4.82
CA LEU A 88 -3.20 6.02 -5.27
C LEU A 88 -3.30 5.27 -6.59
N HIS A 89 -2.38 5.51 -7.53
CA HIS A 89 -2.30 4.75 -8.78
C HIS A 89 -1.99 3.26 -8.49
N PHE A 90 -1.04 2.99 -7.59
CA PHE A 90 -0.73 1.63 -7.14
C PHE A 90 -1.95 0.92 -6.53
N ILE A 91 -2.70 1.58 -5.64
CA ILE A 91 -3.91 1.02 -5.03
C ILE A 91 -4.97 0.69 -6.10
N ARG A 92 -5.17 1.59 -7.06
CA ARG A 92 -6.14 1.41 -8.15
C ARG A 92 -5.78 0.23 -9.04
N GLU A 93 -4.52 0.10 -9.39
CA GLU A 93 -4.05 -0.89 -10.35
C GLU A 93 -3.82 -2.28 -9.73
N PHE A 94 -3.31 -2.36 -8.50
CA PHE A 94 -2.84 -3.64 -7.93
C PHE A 94 -3.61 -4.12 -6.70
N ILE A 95 -4.26 -3.23 -5.95
CA ILE A 95 -4.98 -3.63 -4.74
C ILE A 95 -6.46 -3.81 -5.04
N SER A 96 -7.07 -2.83 -5.71
CA SER A 96 -8.50 -2.81 -5.99
C SER A 96 -8.99 -4.04 -6.79
N PRO A 97 -8.25 -4.56 -7.81
CA PRO A 97 -8.66 -5.78 -8.51
C PRO A 97 -8.65 -7.02 -7.61
N VAL A 98 -7.72 -7.11 -6.65
CA VAL A 98 -7.69 -8.21 -5.68
C VAL A 98 -8.88 -8.11 -4.74
N THR A 99 -9.21 -6.91 -4.24
CA THR A 99 -10.40 -6.67 -3.41
C THR A 99 -11.71 -7.05 -4.11
N LEU A 100 -11.87 -6.65 -5.38
CA LEU A 100 -13.06 -7.03 -6.17
C LEU A 100 -13.16 -8.55 -6.34
N LYS A 101 -12.01 -9.23 -6.46
CA LYS A 101 -11.98 -10.68 -6.58
C LYS A 101 -12.37 -11.37 -5.26
N SER A 102 -11.84 -10.91 -4.13
CA SER A 102 -12.09 -11.50 -2.81
C SER A 102 -13.47 -11.16 -2.25
N SER A 103 -14.02 -10.01 -2.63
CA SER A 103 -15.28 -9.48 -2.10
C SER A 103 -16.11 -8.81 -3.21
N PRO A 104 -16.77 -9.61 -4.08
CA PRO A 104 -17.42 -9.13 -5.30
C PRO A 104 -18.53 -8.09 -5.07
N ASP A 105 -19.16 -8.11 -3.90
CA ASP A 105 -20.25 -7.19 -3.54
C ASP A 105 -19.74 -5.82 -3.06
N THR A 106 -18.42 -5.64 -2.93
CA THR A 106 -17.81 -4.39 -2.46
C THR A 106 -17.23 -3.62 -3.65
N THR A 107 -17.66 -2.36 -3.85
CA THR A 107 -16.97 -1.45 -4.78
C THR A 107 -15.91 -0.65 -4.02
N PRO A 108 -14.60 -0.80 -4.29
CA PRO A 108 -13.58 -0.02 -3.60
C PRO A 108 -13.75 1.47 -3.93
N ARG A 109 -13.78 2.34 -2.90
CA ARG A 109 -13.85 3.81 -3.11
C ARG A 109 -12.67 4.34 -3.92
N ALA A 110 -11.52 3.67 -3.87
CA ALA A 110 -10.36 4.04 -4.66
C ALA A 110 -10.60 3.94 -6.18
N MET A 111 -11.61 3.18 -6.62
CA MET A 111 -12.01 3.06 -8.03
C MET A 111 -12.99 4.15 -8.49
N GLN A 112 -13.44 5.04 -7.60
CA GLN A 112 -14.24 6.23 -7.92
C GLN A 112 -13.32 7.46 -8.07
#